data_AF-A0A2I7KAF6-F1
#
_entry.id   AF-A0A2I7KAF6-F1
#
_cell.length_a   1.000
_cell.length_b   1.000
_cell.length_c   1.000
_cell.angle_alpha   90.00
_cell.angle_beta   90.00
_cell.angle_gamma   90.00
#
_symmetry.space_group_name_H-M   'P 1'
#
loop_
_entity.id
_entity.type
_entity.pdbx_description
1 polymer ?
#
loop_
_entity_poly.entity_id
_entity_poly.type
_entity_poly.pdbx_seq_one_letter_code
_entity_poly.pdbx_strand_id
1 'polypeptide(L)'
;MPPSLIAGFFLGLSLIMAIGAQNAFVLRQGLRRQHVFWICFTCASSDALLITAGVLGFGSLALAVPWFELAMRLGGAAFLLWYGARSLMAAWRGGAHLDSADGQGAPITLWPMLATVLALTWLNPHVYLDTVVLLGSISAQYPQPLVFGLGAAVSSFVFFFTLGYGASFLAPVFARPRAWQVLDVLVGLTMWVIALKLLMM
;
A
#
# COMPACT_ATOMS: atom_id res chain seq x y z
N MET A 1 -26.90 7.99 8.79
CA MET A 1 -25.45 8.28 8.91
C MET A 1 -25.21 9.69 8.38
N PRO A 2 -24.31 10.49 8.98
CA PRO A 2 -24.05 11.84 8.50
C PRO A 2 -23.55 11.78 7.04
N PRO A 3 -24.04 12.64 6.13
CA PRO A 3 -23.72 12.58 4.70
C PRO A 3 -22.21 12.71 4.43
N SER A 4 -21.49 13.48 5.26
CA SER A 4 -20.03 13.60 5.22
C SER A 4 -19.30 12.29 5.47
N LEU A 5 -19.80 11.43 6.39
CA LEU A 5 -19.19 10.13 6.68
C LEU A 5 -19.32 9.17 5.49
N ILE A 6 -20.50 9.14 4.87
CA ILE A 6 -20.76 8.29 3.69
C ILE A 6 -19.90 8.76 2.52
N ALA A 7 -19.86 10.07 2.28
CA ALA A 7 -19.04 10.64 1.20
C ALA A 7 -17.55 10.34 1.41
N GLY A 8 -17.03 10.52 2.62
CA GLY A 8 -15.65 10.21 2.97
C GLY A 8 -15.33 8.73 2.80
N PHE A 9 -16.25 7.85 3.19
CA PHE A 9 -16.11 6.41 3.02
C PHE A 9 -15.96 6.02 1.55
N PHE A 10 -16.88 6.45 0.68
CA PHE A 10 -16.81 6.09 -0.74
C PHE A 10 -15.65 6.74 -1.48
N LEU A 11 -15.29 7.99 -1.15
CA LEU A 11 -14.12 8.63 -1.74
C LEU A 11 -12.83 7.91 -1.34
N GLY A 12 -12.65 7.64 -0.05
CA GLY A 12 -11.49 6.90 0.46
C GLY A 12 -11.38 5.52 -0.20
N LEU A 13 -12.49 4.80 -0.31
CA LEU A 13 -12.54 3.49 -0.95
C LEU A 13 -12.18 3.58 -2.43
N SER A 14 -12.64 4.60 -3.16
CA SER A 14 -12.30 4.82 -4.58
C SER A 14 -10.81 5.09 -4.78
N LEU A 15 -10.17 5.84 -3.89
CA LEU A 15 -8.75 6.18 -4.01
C LEU A 15 -7.84 4.98 -3.66
N ILE A 16 -8.23 4.21 -2.64
CA ILE A 16 -7.43 3.06 -2.16
C ILE A 16 -7.62 1.83 -3.05
N MET A 17 -8.77 1.71 -3.73
CA MET A 17 -9.06 0.58 -4.63
C MET A 17 -8.12 0.51 -5.83
N ALA A 18 -7.51 1.62 -6.24
CA ALA A 18 -6.50 1.63 -7.28
C ALA A 18 -5.36 0.66 -6.90
N ILE A 19 -5.20 -0.42 -7.68
CA ILE A 19 -4.26 -1.50 -7.35
C ILE A 19 -2.83 -0.98 -7.50
N GLY A 20 -2.19 -0.70 -6.37
CA GLY A 20 -0.79 -0.35 -6.27
C GLY A 20 0.07 -1.45 -5.64
N ALA A 21 1.35 -1.15 -5.47
CA ALA A 21 2.32 -2.07 -4.88
C ALA A 21 2.00 -2.49 -3.44
N GLN A 22 1.46 -1.58 -2.62
CA GLN A 22 0.99 -1.86 -1.27
C GLN A 22 -0.11 -2.92 -1.28
N ASN A 23 -1.12 -2.76 -2.14
CA ASN A 23 -2.24 -3.71 -2.26
C ASN A 23 -1.75 -5.09 -2.72
N ALA A 24 -0.80 -5.15 -3.65
CA ALA A 24 -0.23 -6.42 -4.11
C ALA A 24 0.59 -7.13 -3.02
N PHE A 25 1.32 -6.37 -2.19
CA PHE A 25 2.03 -6.93 -1.03
C PHE A 25 1.05 -7.50 0.01
N VAL A 26 -0.01 -6.76 0.35
CA VAL A 26 -1.04 -7.22 1.28
C VAL A 26 -1.72 -8.49 0.75
N LEU A 27 -2.04 -8.53 -0.55
CA LEU A 27 -2.61 -9.72 -1.21
C LEU A 27 -1.67 -10.92 -1.09
N ARG A 28 -0.38 -10.74 -1.35
CA ARG A 28 0.65 -11.80 -1.24
C ARG A 28 0.69 -12.38 0.17
N GLN A 29 0.66 -11.53 1.19
CA GLN A 29 0.73 -11.97 2.58
C GLN A 29 -0.58 -12.61 3.04
N GLY A 30 -1.72 -12.10 2.55
CA GLY A 30 -3.04 -12.70 2.70
C GLY A 30 -3.10 -14.14 2.15
N LEU A 31 -2.54 -14.35 0.95
CA LEU A 31 -2.43 -15.67 0.33
C LEU A 31 -1.55 -16.64 1.14
N ARG A 32 -0.45 -16.15 1.72
CA ARG A 32 0.42 -16.97 2.60
C ARG A 32 -0.15 -17.16 4.01
N ARG A 33 -1.23 -16.47 4.36
CA ARG A 33 -1.80 -16.40 5.72
C ARG A 33 -0.77 -16.02 6.79
N GLN A 34 0.25 -15.26 6.40
CA GLN A 34 1.32 -14.84 7.30
C GLN A 34 1.06 -13.42 7.78
N HIS A 35 0.87 -13.25 9.09
CA HIS A 35 0.80 -11.95 9.75
C HIS A 35 -0.22 -10.95 9.15
N VAL A 36 -1.28 -11.46 8.52
CA VAL A 36 -2.29 -10.69 7.78
C VAL A 36 -2.89 -9.58 8.64
N PHE A 37 -3.25 -9.89 9.89
CA PHE A 37 -3.78 -8.92 10.84
C PHE A 37 -2.86 -7.70 11.00
N TRP A 38 -1.57 -7.95 11.31
CA TRP A 38 -0.60 -6.89 11.57
C TRP A 38 -0.33 -6.04 10.34
N ILE A 39 -0.23 -6.66 9.16
CA ILE A 39 0.00 -5.94 7.91
C ILE A 39 -1.20 -5.05 7.57
N CYS A 40 -2.43 -5.60 7.62
CA CYS A 40 -3.64 -4.83 7.35
C CYS A 40 -3.81 -3.69 8.36
N PHE A 41 -3.52 -3.96 9.63
CA PHE A 41 -3.59 -2.94 10.69
C PHE A 41 -2.57 -1.82 10.46
N THR A 42 -1.33 -2.15 10.11
CA THR A 42 -0.29 -1.14 9.84
C THR A 42 -0.62 -0.30 8.60
N CYS A 43 -1.13 -0.91 7.53
CA CYS A 43 -1.60 -0.18 6.34
C CYS A 43 -2.74 0.77 6.69
N ALA A 44 -3.81 0.25 7.28
CA ALA A 44 -5.00 1.04 7.61
C ALA A 44 -4.69 2.15 8.64
N SER A 45 -3.79 1.89 9.60
CA SER A 45 -3.35 2.90 10.57
C SER A 45 -2.50 3.98 9.90
N SER A 46 -1.61 3.63 8.96
CA SER A 46 -0.81 4.61 8.22
C SER A 46 -1.69 5.51 7.35
N ASP A 47 -2.66 4.92 6.64
CA ASP A 47 -3.66 5.66 5.88
C ASP A 47 -4.49 6.57 6.79
N ALA A 48 -4.96 6.08 7.94
CA ALA A 48 -5.73 6.89 8.88
C ALA A 48 -4.92 8.09 9.40
N LEU A 49 -3.62 7.92 9.67
CA LEU A 49 -2.73 9.01 10.05
C LEU A 49 -2.58 10.04 8.92
N LEU A 50 -2.35 9.60 7.69
CA LEU A 50 -2.22 10.48 6.53
C LEU A 50 -3.52 11.23 6.23
N ILE A 51 -4.66 10.55 6.28
CA ILE A 51 -6.00 11.14 6.13
C ILE A 51 -6.23 12.19 7.22
N THR A 52 -5.91 11.87 8.48
CA THR A 52 -6.06 12.81 9.60
C THR A 52 -5.18 14.04 9.39
N ALA A 53 -3.92 13.86 8.96
CA ALA A 53 -3.04 14.96 8.63
C ALA A 53 -3.62 15.84 7.50
N GLY A 54 -4.14 15.23 6.43
CA GLY A 54 -4.78 15.93 5.33
C GLY A 54 -5.99 16.77 5.75
N VAL A 55 -6.89 16.17 6.54
CA VAL A 55 -8.11 16.83 7.06
C VAL A 55 -7.79 17.95 8.04
N LEU A 56 -6.74 17.80 8.84
CA LEU A 56 -6.23 18.87 9.73
C LEU A 56 -5.48 19.98 9.00
N GLY A 57 -5.30 19.87 7.68
CA GLY A 57 -4.73 20.92 6.84
C GLY A 57 -3.22 20.83 6.63
N PHE A 58 -2.56 19.72 6.99
CA PHE A 58 -1.13 19.54 6.71
C PHE A 58 -0.80 19.45 5.20
N GLY A 59 -1.80 19.25 4.33
CA GLY A 59 -1.61 19.24 2.88
C GLY A 59 -1.09 20.57 2.31
N SER A 60 -1.42 21.70 2.94
CA SER A 60 -0.89 23.02 2.53
C SER A 60 0.56 23.24 2.96
N LEU A 61 0.98 22.63 4.09
CA LEU A 61 2.36 22.67 4.58
C LEU A 61 3.30 21.83 3.72
N ALA A 62 2.84 20.71 3.18
CA ALA A 62 3.63 19.88 2.27
C ALA A 62 4.00 20.62 0.97
N LEU A 63 3.10 21.47 0.46
CA LEU A 63 3.34 22.34 -0.70
C LEU A 63 4.33 23.48 -0.41
N ALA A 64 4.53 23.83 0.87
CA ALA A 64 5.48 24.87 1.28
C ALA A 64 6.94 24.37 1.32
N VAL A 65 7.18 23.05 1.20
CA VAL A 65 8.51 22.44 1.30
C VAL A 65 8.90 21.80 -0.05
N PRO A 66 9.42 22.59 -1.01
CA PRO A 66 9.68 22.11 -2.38
C PRO A 66 10.72 20.98 -2.49
N TRP A 67 11.60 20.82 -1.50
CA TRP A 67 12.59 19.73 -1.49
C TRP A 67 12.03 18.39 -0.96
N PHE A 68 10.89 18.41 -0.25
CA PHE A 68 10.27 17.21 0.31
C PHE A 68 9.78 16.27 -0.80
N GLU A 69 9.16 16.85 -1.82
CA GLU A 69 8.71 16.13 -3.01
C GLU A 69 9.88 15.47 -3.75
N LEU A 70 10.98 16.21 -3.98
CA LEU A 70 12.16 15.68 -4.66
C LEU A 70 12.83 14.54 -3.86
N ALA A 71 12.96 14.69 -2.55
CA ALA A 71 13.55 13.66 -1.68
C ALA A 71 12.70 12.38 -1.65
N MET A 72 11.37 12.52 -1.54
CA MET A 72 10.45 11.38 -1.62
C MET A 72 10.44 10.73 -3.00
N ARG A 73 10.54 11.52 -4.07
CA ARG A 73 10.63 10.98 -5.43
C ARG A 73 11.89 10.13 -5.62
N LEU A 74 13.07 10.66 -5.29
CA LEU A 74 14.33 9.93 -5.46
C LEU A 74 14.43 8.72 -4.53
N GLY A 75 14.06 8.87 -3.26
CA GLY A 75 14.05 7.78 -2.29
C GLY A 75 13.05 6.68 -2.66
N GLY A 76 11.83 7.08 -3.01
CA GLY A 76 10.78 6.20 -3.52
C GLY A 76 11.27 5.43 -4.74
N ALA A 77 11.73 6.11 -5.78
CA ALA A 77 12.22 5.47 -7.00
C ALA A 77 13.33 4.45 -6.73
N ALA A 78 14.33 4.78 -5.90
CA ALA A 78 15.40 3.86 -5.55
C ALA A 78 14.88 2.58 -4.84
N PHE A 79 13.96 2.75 -3.90
CA PHE A 79 13.34 1.62 -3.19
C PHE A 79 12.47 0.75 -4.11
N LEU A 80 11.62 1.38 -4.93
CA LEU A 80 10.74 0.68 -5.88
C LEU A 80 11.55 -0.08 -6.94
N LEU A 81 12.66 0.48 -7.42
CA LEU A 81 13.59 -0.21 -8.33
C LEU A 81 14.22 -1.43 -7.67
N TRP A 82 14.74 -1.28 -6.45
CA TRP A 82 15.34 -2.37 -5.68
C TRP A 82 14.32 -3.49 -5.40
N TYR A 83 13.12 -3.13 -4.95
CA TYR A 83 12.06 -4.08 -4.64
C TYR A 83 11.50 -4.75 -5.90
N GLY A 84 11.34 -4.00 -7.00
CA GLY A 84 10.95 -4.53 -8.30
C GLY A 84 11.97 -5.55 -8.83
N ALA A 85 13.27 -5.25 -8.71
CA ALA A 85 14.34 -6.18 -9.06
C ALA A 85 14.28 -7.46 -8.21
N ARG A 86 14.06 -7.32 -6.89
CA ARG A 86 13.92 -8.45 -5.96
C ARG A 86 12.74 -9.35 -6.30
N SER A 87 11.59 -8.78 -6.67
CA SER A 87 10.40 -9.55 -7.06
C SER A 87 10.57 -10.23 -8.42
N LEU A 88 11.18 -9.58 -9.41
CA LEU A 88 11.52 -10.21 -10.69
C LEU A 88 12.55 -11.36 -10.53
N MET A 89 13.55 -11.18 -9.67
CA MET A 89 14.49 -12.25 -9.32
C MET A 89 13.78 -13.44 -8.65
N ALA A 90 12.77 -13.20 -7.81
CA ALA A 90 11.98 -14.27 -7.21
C ALA A 90 11.14 -15.02 -8.25
N ALA A 91 10.58 -14.32 -9.24
CA ALA A 91 9.88 -14.94 -10.36
C ALA A 91 10.83 -15.80 -11.21
N TRP A 92 12.01 -15.29 -11.54
CA TRP A 92 13.02 -15.99 -12.36
C TRP A 92 13.61 -17.23 -11.67
N ARG A 93 13.73 -17.20 -10.34
CA ARG A 93 14.15 -18.38 -9.55
C ARG A 93 13.03 -19.43 -9.36
N GLY A 94 11.94 -19.32 -10.11
CA GLY A 94 10.93 -20.37 -10.23
C GLY A 94 9.76 -20.27 -9.27
N GLY A 95 9.59 -19.17 -8.52
CA GLY A 95 8.45 -18.99 -7.60
C GLY A 95 8.40 -20.00 -6.44
N ALA A 96 9.44 -20.83 -6.29
CA ALA A 96 9.56 -21.84 -5.24
C ALA A 96 11.02 -21.95 -4.80
N HIS A 97 11.37 -21.23 -3.74
CA HIS A 97 12.36 -21.69 -2.77
C HIS A 97 12.02 -21.07 -1.42
N LEU A 98 11.05 -21.69 -0.75
CA LEU A 98 11.01 -21.82 0.71
C LEU A 98 10.37 -23.14 1.16
N ASP A 99 10.37 -24.17 0.30
CA ASP A 99 10.10 -25.57 0.73
C ASP A 99 11.27 -26.52 0.40
N SER A 100 12.45 -25.97 0.03
CA SER A 100 13.64 -26.79 -0.27
C SER A 100 14.92 -25.99 -0.04
N ALA A 101 15.16 -25.58 1.19
CA ALA A 101 16.52 -25.34 1.66
C ALA A 101 16.61 -26.01 3.02
N ASP A 102 17.38 -27.09 3.08
CA ASP A 102 17.63 -27.89 4.26
C ASP A 102 17.88 -27.03 5.52
N GLY A 103 17.22 -27.43 6.62
CA GLY A 103 17.77 -27.33 7.97
C GLY A 103 18.13 -25.94 8.49
N GLN A 104 17.12 -25.13 8.83
CA GLN A 104 17.04 -24.26 10.03
C GLN A 104 15.94 -23.22 9.81
N GLY A 105 14.81 -23.42 10.49
CA GLY A 105 13.72 -22.45 10.51
C GLY A 105 14.15 -21.13 11.16
N ALA A 106 14.51 -20.15 10.34
CA ALA A 106 14.37 -18.77 10.74
C ALA A 106 12.90 -18.38 10.46
N PRO A 107 12.06 -18.19 11.49
CA PRO A 107 10.71 -17.70 11.27
C PRO A 107 10.79 -16.39 10.50
N ILE A 108 10.01 -16.25 9.42
CA ILE A 108 9.97 -15.00 8.67
C ILE A 108 9.44 -13.94 9.63
N THR A 109 10.34 -13.12 10.17
CA THR A 109 10.03 -12.17 11.23
C THR A 109 9.05 -11.10 10.72
N LEU A 110 8.11 -10.72 11.57
CA LEU A 110 7.14 -9.64 11.36
C LEU A 110 7.80 -8.33 10.89
N TRP A 111 8.94 -7.99 11.48
CA TRP A 111 9.61 -6.71 11.29
C TRP A 111 9.97 -6.38 9.84
N PRO A 112 10.69 -7.24 9.08
CA PRO A 112 10.93 -7.02 7.66
C PRO A 112 9.67 -6.78 6.82
N MET A 113 8.55 -7.46 7.13
CA MET A 113 7.30 -7.27 6.40
C MET A 113 6.68 -5.91 6.69
N LEU A 114 6.64 -5.53 7.97
CA LEU A 114 6.14 -4.22 8.40
C LEU A 114 7.00 -3.08 7.84
N ALA A 115 8.32 -3.22 7.87
CA ALA A 115 9.24 -2.24 7.28
C ALA A 115 9.02 -2.09 5.77
N THR A 116 8.79 -3.21 5.06
CA THR A 116 8.49 -3.18 3.62
C THR A 116 7.18 -2.45 3.36
N VAL A 117 6.11 -2.77 4.10
CA VAL A 117 4.81 -2.13 3.88
C VAL A 117 4.83 -0.65 4.24
N LEU A 118 5.51 -0.29 5.34
CA LEU A 118 5.71 1.11 5.74
C LEU A 118 6.52 1.87 4.70
N ALA A 119 7.59 1.27 4.16
CA ALA A 119 8.35 1.88 3.07
C ALA A 119 7.49 2.06 1.81
N LEU A 120 6.66 1.07 1.44
CA LEU A 120 5.74 1.19 0.31
C LEU A 120 4.70 2.30 0.51
N THR A 121 4.22 2.52 1.72
CA THR A 121 3.26 3.58 2.03
C THR A 121 3.94 4.95 2.11
N TRP A 122 4.94 5.10 2.97
CA TRP A 122 5.52 6.40 3.32
C TRP A 122 6.52 6.94 2.30
N LEU A 123 7.20 6.05 1.55
CA LEU A 123 8.16 6.45 0.51
C LEU A 123 7.47 6.67 -0.85
N ASN A 124 6.15 6.53 -0.91
CA ASN A 124 5.36 6.76 -2.11
C ASN A 124 4.89 8.22 -2.17
N PRO A 125 5.45 9.09 -3.03
CA PRO A 125 5.04 10.48 -3.11
C PRO A 125 3.58 10.65 -3.53
N HIS A 126 3.01 9.69 -4.28
CA HIS A 126 1.60 9.74 -4.67
C HIS A 126 0.66 9.67 -3.46
N VAL A 127 1.04 8.98 -2.38
CA VAL A 127 0.16 8.88 -1.21
C VAL A 127 -0.13 10.25 -0.63
N TYR A 128 0.87 11.15 -0.59
CA TYR A 128 0.70 12.49 -0.04
C TYR A 128 -0.21 13.35 -0.93
N LEU A 129 -0.07 13.24 -2.25
CA LEU A 129 -0.94 13.95 -3.19
C LEU A 129 -2.39 13.44 -3.09
N ASP A 130 -2.58 12.14 -3.02
CA ASP A 130 -3.91 11.52 -3.08
C ASP A 130 -4.65 11.61 -1.72
N THR A 131 -3.97 11.31 -0.61
CA THR A 131 -4.60 11.29 0.73
C THR A 131 -4.46 12.59 1.51
N VAL A 132 -3.31 13.26 1.47
CA VAL A 132 -3.10 14.47 2.29
C VAL A 132 -3.63 15.71 1.57
N VAL A 133 -3.32 15.86 0.27
CA VAL A 133 -3.70 17.06 -0.50
C VAL A 133 -5.10 16.94 -1.08
N LEU A 134 -5.36 15.97 -1.96
CA LEU A 134 -6.65 15.84 -2.65
C LEU A 134 -7.77 15.51 -1.66
N LEU A 135 -7.66 14.42 -0.92
CA LEU A 135 -8.70 14.03 0.04
C LEU A 135 -8.87 15.06 1.17
N GLY A 136 -7.78 15.69 1.64
CA GLY A 136 -7.84 16.82 2.56
C GLY A 136 -8.63 18.00 2.00
N SER A 137 -8.32 18.44 0.78
CA SER A 137 -9.01 19.55 0.10
C SER A 137 -10.49 19.29 -0.14
N ILE A 138 -10.86 18.04 -0.48
CA ILE A 138 -12.25 17.64 -0.67
C ILE A 138 -12.97 17.61 0.68
N SER A 139 -12.32 17.09 1.73
CA SER A 139 -12.90 17.04 3.07
C SER A 139 -13.26 18.44 3.62
N ALA A 140 -12.45 19.45 3.30
CA ALA A 140 -12.65 20.84 3.71
C ALA A 140 -13.89 21.50 3.07
N GLN A 141 -14.39 20.94 1.96
CA GLN A 141 -15.62 21.43 1.30
C GLN A 141 -16.89 20.92 1.99
N TYR A 142 -16.77 19.95 2.90
CA TYR A 142 -17.91 19.41 3.65
C TYR A 142 -18.13 20.16 4.97
N PRO A 143 -19.39 20.25 5.46
CA PRO A 143 -19.70 20.89 6.74
C PRO A 143 -18.99 20.26 7.97
N GLN A 144 -18.58 18.99 7.86
CA GLN A 144 -17.94 18.24 8.94
C GLN A 144 -16.69 17.49 8.42
N PRO A 145 -15.55 18.17 8.21
CA PRO A 145 -14.35 17.58 7.61
C PRO A 145 -13.79 16.41 8.43
N LEU A 146 -13.81 16.48 9.76
CA LEU A 146 -13.35 15.40 10.64
C LEU A 146 -14.22 14.13 10.53
N VAL A 147 -15.53 14.32 10.37
CA VAL A 147 -16.48 13.20 10.18
C VAL A 147 -16.28 12.58 8.79
N PHE A 148 -15.97 13.40 7.79
CA PHE A 148 -15.56 12.93 6.46
C PHE A 148 -14.26 12.10 6.53
N GLY A 149 -13.23 12.61 7.22
CA GLY A 149 -11.96 11.92 7.44
C GLY A 149 -12.13 10.58 8.16
N LEU A 150 -13.01 10.52 9.17
CA LEU A 150 -13.39 9.28 9.85
C LEU A 150 -13.98 8.26 8.88
N GLY A 151 -14.85 8.69 7.96
CA GLY A 151 -15.43 7.83 6.94
C GLY A 151 -14.36 7.24 6.02
N ALA A 152 -13.44 8.09 5.56
CA ALA A 152 -12.30 7.67 4.74
C ALA A 152 -11.37 6.71 5.49
N ALA A 153 -11.06 6.95 6.76
CA ALA A 153 -10.26 6.05 7.57
C ALA A 153 -10.94 4.68 7.71
N VAL A 154 -12.24 4.65 8.05
CA VAL A 154 -13.01 3.40 8.13
C VAL A 154 -13.00 2.66 6.80
N SER A 155 -13.06 3.35 5.67
CA SER A 155 -12.96 2.72 4.35
C SER A 155 -11.62 1.99 4.14
N SER A 156 -10.51 2.55 4.63
CA SER A 156 -9.19 1.93 4.55
C SER A 156 -9.12 0.64 5.38
N PHE A 157 -9.65 0.67 6.62
CA PHE A 157 -9.77 -0.54 7.45
C PHE A 157 -10.63 -1.61 6.77
N VAL A 158 -11.81 -1.24 6.29
CA VAL A 158 -12.70 -2.18 5.58
C VAL A 158 -12.00 -2.77 4.36
N PHE A 159 -11.35 -1.93 3.54
CA PHE A 159 -10.68 -2.37 2.33
C PHE A 159 -9.51 -3.32 2.61
N PHE A 160 -8.55 -2.93 3.46
CA PHE A 160 -7.36 -3.74 3.71
C PHE A 160 -7.69 -5.07 4.40
N PHE A 161 -8.61 -5.08 5.36
CA PHE A 161 -9.03 -6.34 5.99
C PHE A 161 -9.80 -7.22 4.99
N THR A 162 -10.67 -6.64 4.16
CA THR A 162 -11.36 -7.39 3.10
C THR A 162 -10.38 -7.96 2.09
N LEU A 163 -9.37 -7.19 1.66
CA LEU A 163 -8.37 -7.64 0.71
C LEU A 163 -7.44 -8.68 1.32
N GLY A 164 -6.93 -8.47 2.53
CA GLY A 164 -5.99 -9.37 3.21
C GLY A 164 -6.61 -10.72 3.57
N TYR A 165 -7.81 -10.72 4.18
CA TYR A 165 -8.50 -11.97 4.52
C TYR A 165 -9.20 -12.59 3.30
N GLY A 166 -9.73 -11.76 2.40
CA GLY A 166 -10.34 -12.19 1.14
C GLY A 166 -9.34 -12.79 0.15
N ALA A 167 -8.05 -12.46 0.26
CA ALA A 167 -6.98 -13.09 -0.49
C ALA A 167 -7.00 -14.62 -0.38
N SER A 168 -7.43 -15.15 0.78
CA SER A 168 -7.49 -16.58 1.00
C SER A 168 -8.49 -17.32 0.09
N PHE A 169 -9.48 -16.63 -0.48
CA PHE A 169 -10.36 -17.21 -1.51
C PHE A 169 -9.64 -17.46 -2.85
N LEU A 170 -8.54 -16.74 -3.12
CA LEU A 170 -7.72 -16.95 -4.30
C LEU A 170 -6.63 -18.02 -4.09
N ALA A 171 -6.45 -18.52 -2.86
CA ALA A 171 -5.51 -19.60 -2.56
C ALA A 171 -5.55 -20.81 -3.53
N PRO A 172 -6.71 -21.33 -3.97
CA PRO A 172 -6.75 -22.44 -4.95
C PRO A 172 -6.14 -22.08 -6.31
N VAL A 173 -6.20 -20.82 -6.74
CA VAL A 173 -5.56 -20.36 -8.00
C VAL A 173 -4.03 -20.34 -7.84
N PHE A 174 -3.56 -20.01 -6.64
CA PHE A 174 -2.15 -19.98 -6.26
C PHE A 174 -1.55 -21.34 -5.87
N ALA A 175 -2.31 -22.44 -5.97
CA ALA A 175 -1.78 -23.79 -5.88
C ALA A 175 -0.83 -24.14 -7.04
N ARG A 176 -0.89 -23.37 -8.14
CA ARG A 176 0.01 -23.53 -9.29
C ARG A 176 1.25 -22.63 -9.14
N PRO A 177 2.49 -23.15 -9.24
CA PRO A 177 3.71 -22.34 -9.17
C PRO A 177 3.76 -21.20 -10.19
N ARG A 178 3.15 -21.40 -11.37
CA ARG A 178 3.04 -20.35 -12.40
C ARG A 178 2.22 -19.13 -11.96
N ALA A 179 1.21 -19.30 -11.11
CA ALA A 179 0.42 -18.17 -10.59
C ALA A 179 1.25 -17.27 -9.68
N TRP A 180 2.14 -17.87 -8.87
CA TRP A 180 3.12 -17.13 -8.06
C TRP A 180 4.11 -16.36 -8.91
N GLN A 181 4.65 -16.99 -9.96
CA GLN A 181 5.57 -16.32 -10.88
C GLN A 181 4.90 -15.14 -11.61
N VAL A 182 3.67 -15.31 -12.09
CA VAL A 182 2.92 -14.22 -12.75
C VAL A 182 2.65 -13.07 -11.79
N LEU A 183 2.27 -13.35 -10.54
CA LEU A 183 2.10 -12.32 -9.52
C LEU A 183 3.42 -11.59 -9.25
N ASP A 184 4.53 -12.31 -9.06
CA ASP A 184 5.84 -11.71 -8.82
C ASP A 184 6.33 -10.86 -10.00
N VAL A 185 6.06 -11.28 -11.25
CA VAL A 185 6.32 -10.49 -12.45
C VAL A 185 5.45 -9.24 -12.51
N LEU A 186 4.14 -9.37 -12.26
CA LEU A 186 3.22 -8.22 -12.25
C LEU A 186 3.61 -7.21 -11.18
N VAL A 187 3.94 -7.67 -9.97
CA VAL A 187 4.44 -6.81 -8.90
C VAL A 187 5.73 -6.13 -9.32
N GLY A 188 6.71 -6.87 -9.82
CA GLY A 188 7.99 -6.29 -10.24
C GLY A 188 7.86 -5.25 -11.35
N LEU A 189 7.09 -5.56 -12.39
CA LEU A 189 6.82 -4.64 -13.49
C LEU A 189 6.06 -3.41 -13.03
N THR A 190 5.01 -3.55 -12.22
CA THR A 190 4.27 -2.39 -11.70
C THR A 190 5.17 -1.49 -10.84
N MET A 191 6.04 -2.07 -10.00
CA MET A 191 7.01 -1.32 -9.18
C MET A 191 7.98 -0.53 -10.06
N TRP A 192 8.51 -1.13 -11.13
CA TRP A 192 9.41 -0.45 -12.07
C TRP A 192 8.69 0.62 -12.91
N VAL A 193 7.47 0.37 -13.36
CA VAL A 193 6.65 1.37 -14.07
C VAL A 193 6.38 2.58 -13.17
N ILE A 194 6.00 2.35 -11.91
CA ILE A 194 5.79 3.43 -10.95
C ILE A 194 7.11 4.18 -10.69
N ALA A 195 8.23 3.48 -10.52
CA ALA A 195 9.54 4.11 -10.32
C ALA A 195 9.97 4.98 -11.51
N LEU A 196 9.80 4.49 -12.74
CA LEU A 196 10.11 5.24 -13.96
C LEU A 196 9.21 6.46 -14.10
N LYS A 197 7.91 6.32 -13.83
CA LYS A 197 6.97 7.45 -13.83
C LYS A 197 7.39 8.51 -12.81
N LEU A 198 7.81 8.08 -11.61
CA LEU A 198 8.32 8.95 -10.55
C LEU A 198 9.57 9.74 -10.97
N LEU A 199 10.48 9.11 -11.73
CA LEU A 199 11.72 9.72 -12.23
C LEU A 199 11.51 10.66 -13.43
N MET A 200 10.44 10.45 -14.19
CA MET A 200 10.08 11.25 -15.38
C MET A 200 9.18 12.45 -15.08
N MET A 201 8.69 12.55 -13.84
CA MET A 201 7.81 13.62 -13.36
C MET A 201 8.62 14.74 -12.72
#